data_AF-A0A0D0EYM9-F1
#
_entry.id   AF-A0A0D0EYM9-F1
#
_cell.length_a   1.000
_cell.length_b   1.000
_cell.length_c   1.000
_cell.angle_alpha   90.00
_cell.angle_beta   90.00
_cell.angle_gamma   90.00
#
_symmetry.space_group_name_H-M   'P 1'
#
loop_
_entity.id
_entity.type
_entity.pdbx_description
1 polymer ?
#
loop_
_entity_poly.entity_id
_entity_poly.type
_entity_poly.pdbx_seq_one_letter_code
_entity_poly.pdbx_strand_id
1 'polypeptide(L)'
;MKNKLLFKILITVCLFFSCSKIFASAYWIDVKGSGKVNEPINIELCYGSMGEYGVRHRDYGKELQLAGDFQMRIIDAKGNEQKLEFILQKDSWLAVFIPKK
;
A
#
# COMPACT_ATOMS: atom_id res chain seq x y z
N MET A 1 -2.07 49.30 18.85
CA MET A 1 -1.83 47.92 19.35
C MET A 1 -2.97 46.95 19.03
N LYS A 2 -4.25 47.31 19.23
CA LYS A 2 -5.41 46.44 18.97
C LYS A 2 -5.50 45.86 17.54
N ASN A 3 -5.20 46.64 16.50
CA ASN A 3 -5.26 46.15 15.11
C ASN A 3 -4.21 45.07 14.80
N LYS A 4 -3.04 45.13 15.45
CA LYS A 4 -2.00 44.09 15.32
C LYS A 4 -2.41 42.78 16.01
N LEU A 5 -3.18 42.88 17.11
CA LEU A 5 -3.73 41.72 17.81
C LEU A 5 -4.85 41.06 17.00
N LEU A 6 -5.77 41.85 16.44
CA LEU A 6 -6.83 41.36 15.55
C LEU A 6 -6.28 40.67 14.31
N PHE A 7 -5.23 41.24 13.70
CA PHE A 7 -4.58 40.63 12.54
C PHE A 7 -3.92 39.28 12.87
N LYS A 8 -3.28 39.16 14.04
CA LYS A 8 -2.73 37.88 14.51
C LYS A 8 -3.80 36.83 14.75
N ILE A 9 -4.91 37.22 15.40
CA ILE A 9 -6.05 36.31 15.63
C ILE A 9 -6.64 35.84 14.30
N LEU A 10 -6.82 36.76 13.33
CA LEU A 10 -7.31 36.42 12.00
C LEU A 10 -6.40 35.41 11.30
N ILE A 11 -5.08 35.62 11.32
CA ILE A 11 -4.11 34.68 10.75
C ILE A 11 -4.21 33.31 11.43
N THR A 12 -4.27 33.26 12.76
CA THR A 12 -4.37 31.99 13.49
C THR A 12 -5.64 31.22 13.10
N VAL A 13 -6.77 31.93 12.98
CA VAL A 13 -8.04 31.32 12.55
C VAL A 13 -7.97 30.82 11.11
N CYS A 14 -7.41 31.63 10.19
CA CYS A 14 -7.20 31.21 8.80
C CYS A 14 -6.29 29.97 8.69
N LEU A 15 -5.21 29.91 9.49
CA LEU A 15 -4.33 28.76 9.53
C LEU A 15 -5.03 27.52 10.08
N PHE A 16 -5.85 27.66 11.13
CA PHE A 16 -6.62 26.55 11.69
C PHE A 16 -7.60 25.93 10.67
N PHE A 17 -8.29 26.75 9.88
CA PHE A 17 -9.22 26.27 8.85
C PHE A 17 -8.51 25.76 7.58
N SER A 18 -7.21 26.03 7.41
CA SER A 18 -6.43 25.54 6.26
C SER A 18 -5.96 24.08 6.40
N CYS A 19 -6.36 23.38 7.46
CA CYS A 19 -5.98 21.98 7.69
C CYS A 19 -6.49 21.10 6.55
N SER A 20 -5.58 20.75 5.63
CA SER A 20 -5.87 19.87 4.50
C SER A 20 -5.97 18.43 4.99
N LYS A 21 -6.88 17.66 4.39
CA LYS A 21 -6.92 16.21 4.63
C LYS A 21 -5.63 15.60 4.07
N ILE A 22 -4.83 15.01 4.95
CA ILE A 22 -3.64 14.26 4.55
C ILE A 22 -4.13 12.87 4.14
N PHE A 23 -3.95 12.50 2.87
CA PHE A 23 -4.17 11.16 2.38
C PHE A 23 -2.86 10.38 2.44
N ALA A 24 -2.84 9.27 3.17
CA ALA A 24 -1.70 8.37 3.20
C ALA A 24 -2.00 7.16 2.32
N SER A 25 -1.27 7.07 1.20
CA SER A 25 -1.27 5.89 0.34
C SER A 25 0.03 5.11 0.51
N ALA A 26 -0.02 3.81 0.31
CA ALA A 26 1.11 2.91 0.45
C ALA A 26 0.98 1.72 -0.51
N TYR A 27 2.10 1.02 -0.69
CA TYR A 27 2.13 -0.32 -1.25
C TYR A 27 2.16 -1.34 -0.11
N TRP A 28 1.50 -2.47 -0.27
CA TRP A 28 1.60 -3.60 0.65
C TRP A 28 1.47 -4.92 -0.07
N ILE A 29 1.84 -6.01 0.62
CA ILE A 29 1.72 -7.37 0.11
C ILE A 29 0.64 -8.09 0.93
N ASP A 30 -0.34 -8.67 0.24
CA ASP A 30 -1.29 -9.61 0.81
C ASP A 30 -0.90 -11.03 0.38
N VAL A 31 -0.66 -11.93 1.34
CA VAL A 31 -0.33 -13.33 1.08
C VAL A 31 -1.53 -14.19 1.49
N LYS A 32 -2.10 -14.91 0.53
CA LYS A 32 -3.29 -15.75 0.72
C LYS A 32 -2.96 -17.19 0.31
N GLY A 33 -3.03 -18.10 1.28
CA GLY A 33 -2.80 -19.52 1.05
C GLY A 33 -3.34 -20.34 2.20
N SER A 34 -3.33 -21.66 2.04
CA SER A 34 -3.82 -22.60 3.05
C SER A 34 -2.82 -22.87 4.18
N GLY A 35 -1.57 -22.42 4.02
CA GLY A 35 -0.46 -22.77 4.92
C GLY A 35 0.08 -24.19 4.72
N LYS A 36 -0.37 -24.92 3.69
CA LYS A 36 0.08 -26.28 3.38
C LYS A 36 1.08 -26.31 2.22
N VAL A 37 1.98 -27.29 2.25
CA VAL A 37 2.87 -27.59 1.11
C VAL A 37 2.08 -28.13 -0.07
N ASN A 38 2.59 -27.91 -1.28
CA ASN A 38 2.03 -28.31 -2.56
C ASN A 38 0.67 -27.69 -2.93
N GLU A 39 0.20 -26.71 -2.15
CA GLU A 39 -0.99 -25.93 -2.46
C GLU A 39 -0.60 -24.51 -2.89
N PRO A 40 -1.30 -23.89 -3.86
CA PRO A 40 -0.94 -22.57 -4.37
C PRO A 40 -1.13 -21.48 -3.31
N ILE A 41 -0.22 -20.51 -3.32
CA ILE A 41 -0.26 -19.28 -2.54
C ILE A 41 -0.34 -18.12 -3.51
N ASN A 42 -1.35 -17.28 -3.33
CA ASN A 42 -1.50 -16.03 -4.05
C ASN A 42 -0.78 -14.94 -3.27
N ILE A 43 0.16 -14.28 -3.93
CA ILE A 43 0.91 -13.13 -3.41
C ILE A 43 0.44 -11.93 -4.22
N GLU A 44 -0.25 -11.01 -3.57
CA GLU A 44 -0.81 -9.81 -4.20
C GLU A 44 -0.04 -8.58 -3.74
N LEU A 45 0.57 -7.86 -4.68
CA LEU A 45 1.16 -6.55 -4.45
C LEU A 45 0.11 -5.47 -4.76
N CYS A 46 -0.30 -4.77 -3.72
CA CYS A 46 -1.41 -3.84 -3.73
C CYS A 46 -0.92 -2.40 -3.59
N TYR A 47 -1.72 -1.46 -4.12
CA TYR A 47 -1.58 -0.03 -3.87
C TYR A 47 -2.89 0.52 -3.30
N GLY A 48 -2.79 1.51 -2.43
CA GLY A 48 -3.96 2.25 -1.97
C GLY A 48 -3.78 2.86 -0.59
N SER A 49 -4.89 3.14 0.09
CA SER A 49 -4.94 3.98 1.28
C SER A 49 -5.48 3.26 2.50
N MET A 50 -5.21 3.82 3.67
CA MET A 50 -5.76 3.34 4.94
C MET A 50 -6.91 4.26 5.37
N GLY A 51 -8.10 3.68 5.53
CA GLY A 51 -9.27 4.39 6.04
C GLY A 51 -9.15 4.72 7.53
N GLU A 52 -10.12 5.49 8.03
CA GLU A 52 -10.15 6.01 9.41
C GLU A 52 -10.11 4.92 10.49
N TYR A 53 -10.55 3.70 10.16
CA TYR A 53 -10.52 2.54 11.06
C TYR A 53 -9.35 1.58 10.81
N GLY A 54 -8.33 2.02 10.07
CA GLY A 54 -7.20 1.17 9.72
C GLY A 54 -7.52 0.11 8.67
N VAL A 55 -8.67 0.20 8.01
CA VAL A 55 -9.06 -0.70 6.92
C VAL A 55 -8.33 -0.27 5.66
N ARG A 56 -7.63 -1.21 5.01
CA ARG A 56 -6.96 -0.93 3.73
C ARG A 56 -7.97 -0.91 2.60
N HIS A 57 -7.91 0.13 1.79
CA HIS A 57 -8.67 0.29 0.56
C HIS A 57 -7.70 0.23 -0.62
N ARG A 58 -7.98 -0.66 -1.58
CA ARG A 58 -7.19 -0.74 -2.81
C ARG A 58 -7.59 0.39 -3.73
N ASP A 59 -6.59 1.13 -4.18
CA ASP A 59 -6.74 2.22 -5.14
C ASP A 59 -6.19 1.79 -6.50
N TYR A 60 -6.60 2.53 -7.53
CA TYR A 60 -6.25 2.26 -8.93
C TYR A 60 -5.42 3.42 -9.48
N GLY A 61 -4.90 3.26 -10.70
CA GLY A 61 -4.27 4.35 -11.44
C GLY A 61 -2.78 4.13 -11.68
N LYS A 62 -2.06 5.23 -11.89
CA LYS A 62 -0.65 5.20 -12.30
C LYS A 62 0.22 4.55 -11.22
N GLU A 63 -0.09 4.79 -9.97
CA GLU A 63 0.63 4.27 -8.82
C GLU A 63 0.49 2.73 -8.76
N LEU A 64 -0.70 2.18 -9.03
CA LEU A 64 -0.86 0.74 -9.19
C LEU A 64 -0.01 0.20 -10.36
N GLN A 65 0.09 0.92 -11.47
CA GLN A 65 0.94 0.48 -12.59
C GLN A 65 2.42 0.45 -12.20
N LEU A 66 2.89 1.46 -11.45
CA LEU A 66 4.26 1.53 -10.93
C LEU A 66 4.57 0.40 -9.93
N ALA A 67 3.56 -0.23 -9.33
CA ALA A 67 3.79 -1.41 -8.52
C ALA A 67 4.41 -2.58 -9.31
N GLY A 68 4.24 -2.61 -10.64
CA GLY A 68 4.90 -3.61 -11.49
C GLY A 68 6.41 -3.50 -11.56
N ASP A 69 6.98 -2.35 -11.17
CA ASP A 69 8.44 -2.13 -11.18
C ASP A 69 9.14 -2.80 -9.99
N PHE A 70 8.38 -3.24 -8.97
CA PHE A 70 8.95 -3.96 -7.84
C PHE A 70 9.47 -5.34 -8.26
N GLN A 71 10.71 -5.63 -7.92
CA GLN A 71 11.29 -6.96 -8.05
C GLN A 71 11.22 -7.68 -6.71
N MET A 72 10.44 -8.76 -6.65
CA MET A 72 10.34 -9.57 -5.44
C MET A 72 10.82 -11.00 -5.69
N ARG A 73 11.34 -11.59 -4.62
CA ARG A 73 11.77 -12.98 -4.55
C ARG A 73 11.22 -13.61 -3.28
N ILE A 74 10.95 -14.91 -3.35
CA ILE A 74 10.67 -15.74 -2.18
C ILE A 74 11.93 -16.56 -1.87
N ILE A 75 12.20 -16.73 -0.58
CA ILE A 75 13.34 -17.50 -0.07
C ILE A 75 12.76 -18.65 0.75
N ASP A 76 13.10 -19.88 0.40
CA ASP A 76 12.64 -21.05 1.15
C ASP A 76 13.49 -21.32 2.41
N ALA A 77 13.09 -22.32 3.20
CA ALA A 77 13.80 -22.69 4.43
C ALA A 77 15.24 -23.20 4.21
N LYS A 78 15.62 -23.50 2.96
CA LYS A 78 16.97 -23.91 2.57
C LYS A 78 17.79 -22.77 1.97
N GLY A 79 17.20 -21.56 1.87
CA GLY A 79 17.84 -20.39 1.26
C GLY A 79 17.74 -20.37 -0.26
N ASN A 80 16.95 -21.24 -0.89
CA ASN A 80 16.74 -21.15 -2.34
C ASN A 80 15.87 -19.95 -2.65
N GLU A 81 16.33 -19.10 -3.59
CA GLU A 81 15.59 -17.96 -4.06
C GLU A 81 14.79 -18.30 -5.32
N GLN A 82 13.55 -17.82 -5.39
CA GLN A 82 12.75 -17.84 -6.60
C GLN A 82 12.18 -16.45 -6.85
N LYS A 83 12.41 -15.90 -8.04
CA LYS A 83 11.79 -14.64 -8.46
C LYS A 83 10.28 -14.83 -8.62
N LEU A 84 9.51 -13.86 -8.15
CA LEU A 84 8.06 -13.82 -8.35
C LEU A 84 7.76 -13.10 -9.66
N GLU A 85 6.96 -13.74 -10.50
CA GLU A 85 6.42 -13.15 -11.72
C GLU A 85 5.03 -12.61 -11.45
N PHE A 86 4.92 -11.28 -11.47
CA PHE A 86 3.68 -10.59 -11.19
C PHE A 86 2.91 -10.27 -12.48
N ILE A 87 1.60 -10.51 -12.43
CA ILE A 87 0.66 -10.18 -13.50
C ILE A 87 -0.34 -9.18 -12.96
N LEU A 88 -0.44 -8.01 -13.60
CA LEU A 88 -1.43 -7.00 -13.25
C LEU A 88 -2.84 -7.57 -13.35
N GLN A 89 -3.58 -7.44 -12.25
CA GLN A 89 -5.00 -7.72 -12.14
C GLN A 89 -5.78 -6.40 -12.09
N LYS A 90 -7.08 -6.47 -11.79
CA LYS A 90 -7.93 -5.29 -11.69
C LYS A 90 -7.43 -4.29 -10.64
N ASP A 91 -7.02 -4.75 -9.46
CA ASP A 91 -6.77 -3.93 -8.27
C ASP A 91 -5.43 -4.27 -7.54
N SER A 92 -4.60 -5.10 -8.16
CA SER A 92 -3.37 -5.64 -7.56
C SER A 92 -2.48 -6.25 -8.64
N TRP A 93 -1.23 -6.54 -8.31
CA TRP A 93 -0.37 -7.41 -9.08
C TRP A 93 -0.31 -8.78 -8.41
N LEU A 94 -0.61 -9.86 -9.16
CA LEU A 94 -0.67 -11.21 -8.62
C LEU A 94 0.54 -12.05 -9.06
N ALA A 95 1.19 -12.69 -8.11
CA ALA A 95 2.12 -13.79 -8.33
C ALA A 95 1.57 -15.05 -7.64
N VAL A 96 1.80 -16.22 -8.24
CA VAL A 96 1.42 -17.51 -7.66
C VAL A 96 2.67 -18.31 -7.34
N PHE A 97 2.74 -18.81 -6.11
CA PHE A 97 3.84 -19.65 -5.64
C PHE A 97 3.31 -20.98 -5.10
N ILE A 98 4.02 -22.08 -5.36
CA ILE A 98 3.66 -23.41 -4.84
C ILE A 98 4.83 -23.90 -3.97
N PRO A 99 4.74 -23.83 -2.62
CA PRO A 99 5.76 -24.36 -1.73
C PRO A 99 5.91 -25.86 -1.93
N LYS A 100 7.14 -26.34 -2.05
CA LYS A 100 7.42 -27.77 -2.26
C LYS A 100 7.85 -28.50 -1.00
N LYS A 101 8.44 -27.81 -0.03
CA LYS A 101 8.97 -28.37 1.22
C LYS A 101 8.95 -27.32 2.33
#